data_AF-A0A7V2QM13-F1
#
_entry.id   AF-A0A7V2QM13-F1
#
_cell.length_a   1.000
_cell.length_b   1.000
_cell.length_c   1.000
_cell.angle_alpha   90.00
_cell.angle_beta   90.00
_cell.angle_gamma   90.00
#
_symmetry.space_group_name_H-M   'P 1'
#
loop_
_entity.id
_entity.type
_entity.pdbx_description
1 polymer ?
#
loop_
_entity_poly.entity_id
_entity_poly.type
_entity_poly.pdbx_seq_one_letter_code
_entity_poly.pdbx_strand_id
1 'polypeptide(L)'
;MANYIAFDLEGPLSPQDNAYELMKLFPNGDRIFEVISRYDDLLALEEREGYEPGDTLSLIVPFLVLHKITEADIVELAAEARLTGGAEKLISGLQYGGWKVFCISTSYAPYARHITHKLGIYSHNVASTLLPIDGFHQALGKGDSQLIEQAEQDILTMRPYEDDNRIKQYLDDFFWQKLPATDAGRAMRQVEPVGGRRKVAALERFAAKYEESLSRWVVIGDSITDFRMLQAVEEAGGLAIAFNANEYALPSATMGLASTFISDLSDVLAAWKEGSRQKAERIVREREKAGGEGDRGHFHWLSGRKDLDAVVIIHKRIRRLVREEAGELG
;
A
#
# COMPACT_ATOMS: atom_id res chain seq x y z
N MET A 1 28.93 -6.35 -5.33
CA MET A 1 28.01 -5.94 -4.24
C MET A 1 26.58 -6.13 -4.73
N ALA A 2 25.69 -6.66 -3.88
CA ALA A 2 24.29 -6.80 -4.23
C ALA A 2 23.60 -5.43 -4.19
N ASN A 3 22.54 -5.25 -4.98
CA ASN A 3 21.66 -4.09 -4.88
C ASN A 3 20.35 -4.54 -4.23
N TYR A 4 19.72 -3.64 -3.47
CA TYR A 4 18.54 -3.95 -2.68
C TYR A 4 17.36 -3.13 -3.16
N ILE A 5 16.21 -3.77 -3.34
CA ILE A 5 14.98 -3.11 -3.78
C ILE A 5 13.78 -3.63 -3.00
N ALA A 6 12.99 -2.73 -2.43
CA ALA A 6 11.72 -3.06 -1.80
C ALA A 6 10.55 -2.46 -2.58
N PHE A 7 9.51 -3.26 -2.76
CA PHE A 7 8.28 -2.85 -3.43
C PHE A 7 7.15 -2.78 -2.39
N ASP A 8 6.31 -1.76 -2.46
CA ASP A 8 4.93 -1.96 -2.06
C ASP A 8 4.24 -2.99 -2.95
N LEU A 9 3.22 -3.65 -2.43
CA LEU A 9 2.48 -4.67 -3.17
C LEU A 9 1.40 -4.04 -4.06
N GLU A 10 0.55 -3.20 -3.49
CA GLU A 10 -0.66 -2.68 -4.13
C GLU A 10 -0.32 -1.43 -4.93
N GLY A 11 -0.66 -1.41 -6.22
CA GLY A 11 -0.11 -0.48 -7.20
C GLY A 11 1.10 -1.06 -7.93
N PRO A 12 2.30 -1.15 -7.32
CA PRO A 12 3.51 -1.60 -8.02
C PRO A 12 3.49 -3.07 -8.49
N LEU A 13 3.02 -4.01 -7.68
CA LEU A 13 3.06 -5.44 -8.01
C LEU A 13 1.69 -6.03 -8.37
N SER A 14 0.61 -5.53 -7.78
CA SER A 14 -0.78 -5.88 -8.08
C SER A 14 -1.62 -4.60 -8.15
N PRO A 15 -2.49 -4.39 -9.14
CA PRO A 15 -3.30 -3.19 -9.24
C PRO A 15 -4.52 -3.18 -8.28
N GLN A 16 -4.86 -4.33 -7.70
CA GLN A 16 -6.03 -4.48 -6.83
C GLN A 16 -5.80 -3.86 -5.45
N ASP A 17 -6.89 -3.38 -4.85
CA ASP A 17 -6.97 -3.04 -3.43
C ASP A 17 -7.59 -4.21 -2.66
N ASN A 18 -6.75 -4.95 -1.93
CA ASN A 18 -7.14 -6.12 -1.16
C ASN A 18 -8.19 -5.79 -0.11
N ALA A 19 -8.12 -4.62 0.51
CA ALA A 19 -9.02 -4.26 1.60
C ALA A 19 -10.43 -4.05 1.05
N TYR A 20 -10.54 -3.32 -0.07
CA TYR A 20 -11.79 -3.11 -0.78
C TYR A 20 -12.37 -4.41 -1.35
N GLU A 21 -11.55 -5.22 -2.01
CA GLU A 21 -12.01 -6.47 -2.63
C GLU A 21 -12.41 -7.53 -1.59
N LEU A 22 -11.77 -7.59 -0.42
CA LEU A 22 -12.22 -8.44 0.68
C LEU A 22 -13.59 -8.02 1.22
N MET A 23 -13.86 -6.72 1.30
CA MET A 23 -15.15 -6.23 1.77
C MET A 23 -16.27 -6.53 0.78
N LYS A 24 -15.97 -6.59 -0.53
CA LYS A 24 -16.95 -7.01 -1.56
C LYS A 24 -17.42 -8.46 -1.42
N LEU A 25 -16.76 -9.30 -0.61
CA LEU A 25 -17.15 -10.69 -0.39
C LEU A 25 -18.46 -10.85 0.40
N PHE A 26 -18.98 -9.77 1.02
CA PHE A 26 -20.25 -9.79 1.73
C PHE A 26 -21.16 -8.59 1.37
N PRO A 27 -22.48 -8.71 1.59
CA PRO A 27 -23.44 -7.70 1.15
C PRO A 27 -23.17 -6.30 1.72
N ASN A 28 -23.11 -5.30 0.84
CA ASN A 28 -22.83 -3.89 1.14
C ASN A 28 -21.43 -3.59 1.72
N GLY A 29 -20.50 -4.55 1.71
CA GLY A 29 -19.17 -4.31 2.27
C GLY A 29 -18.37 -3.27 1.49
N ASP A 30 -18.61 -3.12 0.18
CA ASP A 30 -18.12 -2.02 -0.65
C ASP A 30 -18.50 -0.64 -0.09
N ARG A 31 -19.78 -0.43 0.22
CA ARG A 31 -20.32 0.83 0.76
C ARG A 31 -19.83 1.09 2.19
N ILE A 32 -19.69 0.03 2.99
CA ILE A 32 -19.12 0.14 4.33
C ILE A 32 -17.64 0.55 4.23
N PHE A 33 -16.89 -0.05 3.30
CA PHE A 33 -15.49 0.26 3.08
C PHE A 33 -15.29 1.72 2.68
N GLU A 34 -16.12 2.28 1.79
CA GLU A 34 -16.02 3.69 1.39
C GLU A 34 -16.10 4.65 2.59
N VAL A 35 -17.02 4.39 3.54
CA VAL A 35 -17.15 5.20 4.77
C VAL A 35 -15.95 5.00 5.70
N ILE A 36 -15.48 3.77 5.87
CA ILE A 36 -14.30 3.48 6.72
C ILE A 36 -13.03 4.06 6.10
N SER A 37 -12.86 3.98 4.78
CA SER A 37 -11.73 4.59 4.06
C SER A 37 -11.75 6.11 4.20
N ARG A 38 -12.92 6.74 4.11
CA ARG A 38 -13.05 8.19 4.37
C ARG A 38 -12.66 8.53 5.80
N TYR A 39 -13.01 7.67 6.75
CA TYR A 39 -12.62 7.86 8.15
C TYR A 39 -11.11 7.71 8.37
N ASP A 40 -10.45 6.75 7.72
CA ASP A 40 -8.97 6.63 7.72
C ASP A 40 -8.30 7.92 7.22
N ASP A 41 -8.78 8.49 6.11
CA ASP A 41 -8.27 9.78 5.59
C ASP A 41 -8.39 10.91 6.63
N LEU A 42 -9.54 11.01 7.31
CA LEU A 42 -9.76 12.03 8.33
C LEU A 42 -8.79 11.84 9.51
N LEU A 43 -8.54 10.60 9.94
CA LEU A 43 -7.58 10.30 11.01
C LEU A 43 -6.13 10.61 10.61
N ALA A 44 -5.76 10.30 9.36
CA ALA A 44 -4.44 10.56 8.82
C ALA A 44 -4.17 12.07 8.69
N LEU A 45 -5.14 12.84 8.22
CA LEU A 45 -5.05 14.31 8.10
C LEU A 45 -4.96 15.03 9.46
N GLU A 46 -5.53 14.44 10.52
CA GLU A 46 -5.42 14.96 11.89
C GLU A 46 -4.09 14.59 12.58
N GLU A 47 -3.24 13.81 11.92
CA GLU A 47 -2.00 13.26 12.50
C GLU A 47 -2.23 12.59 13.87
N ARG A 48 -3.35 11.85 14.01
CA ARG A 48 -3.73 11.25 15.29
C ARG A 48 -2.59 10.42 15.88
N GLU A 49 -2.30 10.68 17.16
CA GLU A 49 -1.22 9.97 17.86
C GLU A 49 -1.47 8.46 17.87
N GLY A 50 -0.47 7.70 17.42
CA GLY A 50 -0.52 6.24 17.35
C GLY A 50 -1.30 5.66 16.16
N TYR A 51 -1.77 6.50 15.23
CA TYR A 51 -2.41 6.09 13.98
C TYR A 51 -1.46 6.30 12.81
N GLU A 52 -1.34 5.30 11.93
CA GLU A 52 -0.54 5.39 10.71
C GLU A 52 -1.42 5.21 9.47
N PRO A 53 -1.15 5.91 8.35
CA PRO A 53 -1.89 5.69 7.11
C PRO A 53 -1.83 4.23 6.67
N GLY A 54 -3.00 3.67 6.31
CA GLY A 54 -3.17 2.25 6.01
C GLY A 54 -3.66 1.42 7.20
N ASP A 55 -3.86 2.03 8.37
CA ASP A 55 -4.53 1.39 9.51
C ASP A 55 -6.01 1.03 9.20
N THR A 56 -6.59 1.49 8.07
CA THR A 56 -7.87 1.00 7.50
C THR A 56 -8.04 -0.50 7.57
N LEU A 57 -6.98 -1.27 7.29
CA LEU A 57 -7.07 -2.74 7.36
C LEU A 57 -7.44 -3.22 8.76
N SER A 58 -6.92 -2.59 9.82
CA SER A 58 -7.33 -2.91 11.20
C SER A 58 -8.80 -2.55 11.46
N LEU A 59 -9.29 -1.47 10.86
CA LEU A 59 -10.67 -0.97 11.04
C LEU A 59 -11.72 -1.87 10.38
N ILE A 60 -11.36 -2.61 9.33
CA ILE A 60 -12.30 -3.50 8.64
C ILE A 60 -12.38 -4.89 9.29
N VAL A 61 -11.41 -5.28 10.12
CA VAL A 61 -11.36 -6.61 10.78
C VAL A 61 -12.68 -7.00 11.45
N PRO A 62 -13.36 -6.13 12.23
CA PRO A 62 -14.59 -6.51 12.91
C PRO A 62 -15.67 -7.01 11.95
N PHE A 63 -15.78 -6.37 10.78
CA PHE A 63 -16.75 -6.71 9.74
C PHE A 63 -16.36 -8.01 9.02
N LEU A 64 -15.07 -8.19 8.71
CA LEU A 64 -14.56 -9.45 8.16
C LEU A 64 -14.87 -10.63 9.09
N VAL A 65 -14.70 -10.43 10.41
CA VAL A 65 -14.97 -11.46 11.41
C VAL A 65 -16.48 -11.72 11.53
N LEU A 66 -17.32 -10.67 11.58
CA LEU A 66 -18.78 -10.79 11.61
C LEU A 66 -19.30 -11.62 10.42
N HIS A 67 -18.81 -11.35 9.21
CA HIS A 67 -19.21 -12.03 7.98
C HIS A 67 -18.47 -13.34 7.72
N LYS A 68 -17.70 -13.83 8.70
CA LYS A 68 -17.04 -15.14 8.65
C LYS A 68 -16.01 -15.28 7.51
N ILE A 69 -15.38 -14.18 7.11
CA ILE A 69 -14.26 -14.21 6.17
C ILE A 69 -13.12 -15.01 6.80
N THR A 70 -12.56 -15.95 6.07
CA THR A 70 -11.52 -16.87 6.52
C THR A 70 -10.18 -16.57 5.85
N GLU A 71 -9.09 -17.17 6.37
CA GLU A 71 -7.80 -17.12 5.68
C GLU A 71 -7.89 -17.73 4.27
N ALA A 72 -8.74 -18.74 4.06
CA ALA A 72 -8.94 -19.35 2.75
C ALA A 72 -9.53 -18.38 1.73
N ASP A 73 -10.51 -17.57 2.13
CA ASP A 73 -11.10 -16.53 1.27
C ASP A 73 -10.05 -15.47 0.87
N ILE A 74 -9.18 -15.08 1.80
CA ILE A 74 -8.07 -14.14 1.53
C ILE A 74 -7.09 -14.74 0.51
N VAL A 75 -6.80 -16.04 0.63
CA VAL A 75 -5.90 -16.74 -0.30
C VAL A 75 -6.54 -16.91 -1.68
N GLU A 76 -7.84 -17.21 -1.75
CA GLU A 76 -8.60 -17.31 -3.01
C GLU A 76 -8.61 -15.97 -3.74
N LEU A 77 -8.90 -14.88 -3.02
CA LEU A 77 -8.83 -13.53 -3.58
C LEU A 77 -7.43 -13.22 -4.15
N ALA A 78 -6.37 -13.59 -3.43
CA ALA A 78 -4.99 -13.41 -3.90
C ALA A 78 -4.64 -14.31 -5.10
N ALA A 79 -5.31 -15.46 -5.25
CA ALA A 79 -5.12 -16.36 -6.37
C ALA A 79 -5.70 -15.78 -7.67
N GLU A 80 -6.82 -15.09 -7.58
CA GLU A 80 -7.48 -14.42 -8.71
C GLU A 80 -6.88 -13.05 -9.05
N ALA A 81 -6.14 -12.46 -8.11
CA ALA A 81 -5.48 -11.18 -8.28
C ALA A 81 -4.49 -11.17 -9.46
N ARG A 82 -4.63 -10.12 -10.28
CA ARG A 82 -3.75 -9.83 -11.42
C ARG A 82 -2.45 -9.20 -10.95
N LEU A 83 -1.39 -9.35 -11.74
CA LEU A 83 -0.14 -8.64 -11.52
C LEU A 83 -0.09 -7.38 -12.37
N THR A 84 0.56 -6.35 -11.86
CA THR A 84 0.85 -5.13 -12.62
C THR A 84 1.67 -5.46 -13.86
N GLY A 85 1.37 -4.79 -14.98
CA GLY A 85 2.00 -5.05 -16.27
C GLY A 85 3.53 -5.12 -16.19
N GLY A 86 4.12 -6.24 -16.59
CA GLY A 86 5.57 -6.43 -16.57
C GLY A 86 6.20 -6.66 -15.19
N ALA A 87 5.42 -6.84 -14.11
CA ALA A 87 5.95 -7.14 -12.78
C ALA A 87 6.80 -8.42 -12.79
N GLU A 88 6.31 -9.53 -13.36
CA GLU A 88 7.07 -10.79 -13.47
C GLU A 88 8.41 -10.59 -14.20
N LYS A 89 8.37 -9.87 -15.34
CA LYS A 89 9.56 -9.56 -16.14
C LYS A 89 10.58 -8.75 -15.34
N LEU A 90 10.11 -7.73 -14.62
CA LEU A 90 10.97 -6.86 -13.82
C LEU A 90 11.60 -7.63 -12.67
N ILE A 91 10.81 -8.34 -11.87
CA ILE A 91 11.29 -9.09 -10.71
C ILE A 91 12.29 -10.18 -11.14
N SER A 92 11.96 -10.95 -12.17
CA SER A 92 12.86 -11.97 -12.71
C SER A 92 14.17 -11.37 -13.22
N GLY A 93 14.11 -10.24 -13.94
CA GLY A 93 15.29 -9.51 -14.41
C GLY A 93 16.17 -8.99 -13.26
N LEU A 94 15.57 -8.47 -12.20
CA LEU A 94 16.28 -8.02 -11.00
C LEU A 94 16.98 -9.18 -10.30
N GLN A 95 16.27 -10.29 -10.08
CA GLN A 95 16.82 -11.50 -9.45
C GLN A 95 17.98 -12.09 -10.26
N TYR A 96 17.80 -12.24 -11.58
CA TYR A 96 18.88 -12.68 -12.48
C TYR A 96 20.07 -11.71 -12.46
N GLY A 97 19.80 -10.42 -12.34
CA GLY A 97 20.79 -9.36 -12.17
C GLY A 97 21.47 -9.33 -10.79
N GLY A 98 21.17 -10.26 -9.88
CA GLY A 98 21.78 -10.35 -8.55
C GLY A 98 21.23 -9.35 -7.53
N TRP A 99 20.05 -8.78 -7.76
CA TRP A 99 19.36 -7.94 -6.77
C TRP A 99 18.74 -8.79 -5.66
N LYS A 100 18.68 -8.22 -4.47
CA LYS A 100 17.84 -8.70 -3.37
C LYS A 100 16.51 -7.94 -3.44
N VAL A 101 15.44 -8.68 -3.68
CA VAL A 101 14.08 -8.16 -3.85
C VAL A 101 13.27 -8.41 -2.59
N PHE A 102 12.60 -7.37 -2.11
CA PHE A 102 11.76 -7.36 -0.92
C PHE A 102 10.37 -6.81 -1.25
N CYS A 103 9.40 -7.14 -0.39
CA CYS A 103 8.07 -6.56 -0.42
C CYS A 103 7.69 -6.08 0.98
N ILE A 104 7.15 -4.87 1.08
CA ILE A 104 6.68 -4.27 2.33
C ILE A 104 5.28 -3.74 2.06
N SER A 105 4.26 -4.36 2.64
CA SER A 105 2.87 -4.12 2.25
C SER A 105 1.95 -4.00 3.47
N THR A 106 0.93 -3.16 3.35
CA THR A 106 -0.18 -3.10 4.30
C THR A 106 -1.04 -4.36 4.26
N SER A 107 -1.14 -5.07 3.13
CA SER A 107 -2.01 -6.24 2.97
C SER A 107 -1.81 -7.32 4.03
N TYR A 108 -2.86 -8.10 4.28
CA TYR A 108 -2.76 -9.25 5.18
C TYR A 108 -1.75 -10.30 4.68
N ALA A 109 -1.03 -10.91 5.61
CA ALA A 109 0.06 -11.82 5.32
C ALA A 109 -0.31 -13.00 4.39
N PRO A 110 -1.51 -13.62 4.45
CA PRO A 110 -1.91 -14.64 3.49
C PRO A 110 -1.96 -14.12 2.05
N TYR A 111 -2.57 -12.93 1.85
CA TYR A 111 -2.65 -12.26 0.55
C TYR A 111 -1.26 -11.90 0.03
N ALA A 112 -0.47 -11.19 0.85
CA ALA A 112 0.86 -10.74 0.48
C ALA A 112 1.79 -11.90 0.13
N ARG A 113 1.77 -12.99 0.90
CA ARG A 113 2.55 -14.20 0.65
C ARG A 113 2.18 -14.85 -0.68
N HIS A 114 0.90 -14.91 -1.02
CA HIS A 114 0.45 -15.53 -2.26
C HIS A 114 0.92 -14.76 -3.50
N ILE A 115 0.74 -13.43 -3.52
CA ILE A 115 1.22 -12.56 -4.62
C ILE A 115 2.73 -12.62 -4.76
N THR A 116 3.46 -12.47 -3.65
CA THR A 116 4.93 -12.48 -3.66
C THR A 116 5.50 -13.83 -4.08
N HIS A 117 4.82 -14.94 -3.74
CA HIS A 117 5.18 -16.27 -4.21
C HIS A 117 5.03 -16.43 -5.73
N LYS A 118 3.96 -15.89 -6.35
CA LYS A 118 3.80 -15.86 -7.81
C LYS A 118 4.99 -15.17 -8.50
N LEU A 119 5.56 -14.15 -7.86
CA LEU A 119 6.70 -13.38 -8.35
C LEU A 119 8.08 -13.97 -7.95
N GLY A 120 8.12 -15.08 -7.22
CA GLY A 120 9.37 -15.68 -6.74
C GLY A 120 10.08 -14.88 -5.65
N ILE A 121 9.38 -14.01 -4.92
CA ILE A 121 9.93 -13.28 -3.77
C ILE A 121 9.78 -14.16 -2.52
N TYR A 122 10.88 -14.49 -1.86
CA TYR A 122 10.87 -15.36 -0.68
C TYR A 122 10.20 -14.70 0.52
N SER A 123 9.45 -15.49 1.30
CA SER A 123 8.69 -15.01 2.48
C SER A 123 9.53 -14.27 3.52
N HIS A 124 10.80 -14.63 3.71
CA HIS A 124 11.71 -13.94 4.63
C HIS A 124 12.16 -12.55 4.14
N ASN A 125 11.79 -12.15 2.92
CA ASN A 125 11.96 -10.82 2.35
C ASN A 125 10.62 -10.08 2.24
N VAL A 126 9.55 -10.58 2.88
CA VAL A 126 8.22 -9.96 2.88
C VAL A 126 7.88 -9.49 4.28
N ALA A 127 7.49 -8.21 4.40
CA ALA A 127 6.87 -7.65 5.60
C ALA A 127 5.42 -7.28 5.25
N SER A 128 4.48 -7.76 6.06
CA SER A 128 3.04 -7.62 5.82
C SER A 128 2.27 -7.72 7.14
N THR A 129 0.97 -7.42 7.10
CA THR A 129 0.13 -7.34 8.29
C THR A 129 -0.28 -8.71 8.78
N LEU A 130 0.03 -9.02 10.04
CA LEU A 130 -0.42 -10.26 10.66
C LEU A 130 -1.91 -10.17 10.99
N LEU A 131 -2.66 -11.20 10.57
CA LEU A 131 -4.10 -11.29 10.82
C LEU A 131 -4.44 -12.70 11.35
N PRO A 132 -4.56 -12.88 12.67
CA PRO A 132 -4.99 -14.15 13.25
C PRO A 132 -6.52 -14.29 13.22
N ILE A 133 -7.14 -14.22 12.03
CA ILE A 133 -8.59 -14.11 11.85
C ILE A 133 -9.37 -15.28 12.47
N ASP A 134 -8.85 -16.50 12.37
CA ASP A 134 -9.48 -17.69 12.97
C ASP A 134 -9.56 -17.60 14.50
N GLY A 135 -8.56 -16.97 15.13
CA GLY A 135 -8.59 -16.69 16.56
C GLY A 135 -9.67 -15.68 16.94
N PHE A 136 -9.92 -14.69 16.07
CA PHE A 136 -10.98 -13.70 16.28
C PHE A 136 -12.37 -14.31 16.14
N HIS A 137 -12.58 -15.21 15.17
CA HIS A 137 -13.84 -15.95 15.03
C HIS A 137 -14.19 -16.74 16.30
N GLN A 138 -13.20 -17.35 16.94
CA GLN A 138 -13.40 -18.09 18.19
C GLN A 138 -13.72 -17.18 19.39
N ALA A 139 -13.19 -15.95 19.38
CA ALA A 139 -13.39 -14.97 20.43
C ALA A 139 -14.69 -14.16 20.29
N LEU A 140 -15.31 -14.15 19.10
CA LEU A 140 -16.50 -13.34 18.82
C LEU A 140 -17.73 -13.86 19.58
N GLY A 141 -18.18 -13.12 20.59
CA GLY A 141 -19.40 -13.40 21.34
C GLY A 141 -20.65 -12.80 20.70
N LYS A 142 -21.84 -13.22 21.15
CA LYS A 142 -23.12 -12.69 20.65
C LYS A 142 -23.27 -11.18 20.83
N GLY A 143 -22.78 -10.63 21.94
CA GLY A 143 -22.83 -9.20 22.21
C GLY A 143 -21.93 -8.40 21.25
N ASP A 144 -20.77 -8.95 20.91
CA ASP A 144 -19.86 -8.38 19.91
C ASP A 144 -20.51 -8.34 18.53
N SER A 145 -21.12 -9.46 18.12
CA SER A 145 -21.81 -9.54 16.83
C SER A 145 -22.91 -8.48 16.72
N GLN A 146 -23.76 -8.34 17.75
CA GLN A 146 -24.83 -7.33 17.75
C GLN A 146 -24.28 -5.89 17.68
N LEU A 147 -23.17 -5.62 18.37
CA LEU A 147 -22.53 -4.31 18.34
C LEU A 147 -21.99 -3.98 16.94
N ILE A 148 -21.36 -4.95 16.27
CA ILE A 148 -20.80 -4.77 14.91
C ILE A 148 -21.94 -4.68 13.87
N GLU A 149 -22.97 -5.52 13.98
CA GLU A 149 -24.17 -5.46 13.12
C GLU A 149 -24.85 -4.09 13.19
N GLN A 150 -25.00 -3.53 14.39
CA GLN A 150 -25.55 -2.19 14.57
C GLN A 150 -24.66 -1.13 13.90
N ALA A 151 -23.34 -1.28 14.02
CA ALA A 151 -22.39 -0.38 13.35
C ALA A 151 -22.51 -0.44 11.82
N GLU A 152 -22.69 -1.63 11.22
CA GLU A 152 -22.95 -1.73 9.78
C GLU A 152 -24.20 -0.97 9.36
N GLN A 153 -25.31 -1.13 10.09
CA GLN A 153 -26.55 -0.44 9.78
C GLN A 153 -26.39 1.07 9.87
N ASP A 154 -25.71 1.56 10.91
CA ASP A 154 -25.49 3.00 11.10
C ASP A 154 -24.55 3.58 10.01
N ILE A 155 -23.45 2.88 9.70
CA ILE A 155 -22.50 3.26 8.63
C ILE A 155 -23.21 3.41 7.28
N LEU A 156 -24.11 2.47 6.94
CA LEU A 156 -24.84 2.48 5.67
C LEU A 156 -25.80 3.67 5.50
N THR A 157 -26.06 4.43 6.57
CA THR A 157 -26.84 5.68 6.52
C THR A 157 -25.98 6.94 6.37
N MET A 158 -24.67 6.81 6.29
CA MET A 158 -23.71 7.92 6.16
C MET A 158 -23.20 8.03 4.73
N ARG A 159 -22.90 9.25 4.31
CA ARG A 159 -22.36 9.55 2.98
C ARG A 159 -20.93 10.11 3.12
N PRO A 160 -19.91 9.43 2.58
CA PRO A 160 -18.55 9.96 2.54
C PRO A 160 -18.52 11.39 1.95
N TYR A 161 -17.65 12.26 2.47
CA TYR A 161 -17.49 13.67 2.08
C TYR A 161 -18.66 14.61 2.45
N GLU A 162 -19.91 14.12 2.51
CA GLU A 162 -21.07 14.91 2.95
C GLU A 162 -21.22 14.87 4.49
N ASP A 163 -20.96 13.72 5.10
CA ASP A 163 -21.20 13.45 6.53
C ASP A 163 -19.93 13.36 7.39
N ASP A 164 -18.80 13.94 6.97
CA ASP A 164 -17.48 13.75 7.62
C ASP A 164 -17.50 13.91 9.15
N ASN A 165 -18.16 14.96 9.68
CA ASN A 165 -18.28 15.18 11.13
C ASN A 165 -19.04 14.05 11.84
N ARG A 166 -20.10 13.54 11.20
CA ARG A 166 -20.94 12.46 11.72
C ARG A 166 -20.18 11.13 11.66
N ILE A 167 -19.52 10.85 10.53
CA ILE A 167 -18.66 9.68 10.33
C ILE A 167 -17.61 9.65 11.43
N LYS A 168 -16.86 10.75 11.60
CA LYS A 168 -15.81 10.86 12.59
C LYS A 168 -16.31 10.63 14.00
N GLN A 169 -17.35 11.36 14.41
CA GLN A 169 -17.88 11.27 15.77
C GLN A 169 -18.36 9.85 16.09
N TYR A 170 -19.09 9.22 15.17
CA TYR A 170 -19.63 7.88 15.36
C TYR A 170 -18.53 6.81 15.37
N LEU A 171 -17.63 6.83 14.39
CA LEU A 171 -16.56 5.85 14.28
C LEU A 171 -15.50 6.03 15.36
N ASP A 172 -15.30 7.25 15.88
CA ASP A 172 -14.45 7.46 17.05
C ASP A 172 -15.01 6.76 18.29
N ASP A 173 -16.32 6.91 18.54
CA ASP A 173 -17.01 6.23 19.63
C ASP A 173 -16.99 4.70 19.44
N PHE A 174 -17.25 4.22 18.23
CA PHE A 174 -17.25 2.80 17.91
C PHE A 174 -15.86 2.16 18.08
N PHE A 175 -14.85 2.63 17.34
CA PHE A 175 -13.52 2.00 17.29
C PHE A 175 -12.67 2.25 18.53
N TRP A 176 -12.86 3.36 19.24
CA TRP A 176 -12.00 3.72 20.37
C TRP A 176 -12.66 3.61 21.74
N GLN A 177 -13.99 3.44 21.82
CA GLN A 177 -14.69 3.28 23.09
C GLN A 177 -15.50 1.97 23.16
N LYS A 178 -16.47 1.78 22.28
CA LYS A 178 -17.43 0.67 22.36
C LYS A 178 -16.79 -0.67 22.03
N LEU A 179 -16.13 -0.79 20.88
CA LEU A 179 -15.53 -2.04 20.44
C LEU A 179 -14.38 -2.47 21.37
N PRO A 180 -13.44 -1.60 21.79
CA PRO A 180 -12.38 -1.98 22.73
C PRO A 180 -12.88 -2.35 24.14
N ALA A 181 -14.12 -2.01 24.49
CA ALA A 181 -14.71 -2.44 25.77
C ALA A 181 -15.03 -3.95 25.77
N THR A 182 -15.05 -4.60 24.61
CA THR A 182 -15.35 -6.03 24.48
C THR A 182 -14.09 -6.90 24.35
N ASP A 183 -14.21 -8.20 24.63
CA ASP A 183 -13.07 -9.13 24.56
C ASP A 183 -12.58 -9.30 23.11
N ALA A 184 -13.51 -9.46 22.17
CA ALA A 184 -13.21 -9.59 20.74
C ALA A 184 -12.58 -8.31 20.19
N GLY A 185 -13.11 -7.14 20.54
CA GLY A 185 -12.55 -5.86 20.09
C GLY A 185 -11.14 -5.60 20.61
N ARG A 186 -10.82 -5.99 21.85
CA ARG A 186 -9.44 -5.91 22.37
C ARG A 186 -8.46 -6.81 21.62
N ALA A 187 -8.90 -7.98 21.18
CA ALA A 187 -8.08 -8.87 20.37
C ALA A 187 -7.83 -8.28 18.98
N MET A 188 -8.88 -7.77 18.32
CA MET A 188 -8.79 -7.21 16.96
C MET A 188 -7.91 -5.96 16.89
N ARG A 189 -7.85 -5.15 17.95
CA ARG A 189 -6.97 -3.96 18.03
C ARG A 189 -5.48 -4.29 17.93
N GLN A 190 -5.09 -5.57 18.11
CA GLN A 190 -3.69 -6.00 17.98
C GLN A 190 -3.25 -6.15 16.51
N VAL A 191 -4.17 -6.04 15.55
CA VAL A 191 -3.82 -6.00 14.13
C VAL A 191 -3.17 -4.65 13.85
N GLU A 192 -1.88 -4.68 13.53
CA GLU A 192 -1.08 -3.48 13.22
C GLU A 192 -0.67 -3.49 11.74
N PRO A 193 -1.40 -2.77 10.88
CA PRO A 193 -1.06 -2.67 9.47
C PRO A 193 0.34 -2.12 9.24
N VAL A 194 1.09 -2.74 8.33
CA VAL A 194 2.47 -2.31 7.99
C VAL A 194 2.42 -1.14 6.99
N GLY A 195 1.88 0.00 7.44
CA GLY A 195 1.82 1.28 6.72
C GLY A 195 2.74 2.33 7.35
N GLY A 196 2.97 3.45 6.65
CA GLY A 196 3.64 4.64 7.19
C GLY A 196 5.00 4.33 7.84
N ARG A 197 5.17 4.69 9.11
CA ARG A 197 6.41 4.43 9.87
C ARG A 197 6.72 2.93 10.00
N ARG A 198 5.71 2.06 9.99
CA ARG A 198 5.95 0.60 10.07
C ARG A 198 6.58 0.07 8.78
N LYS A 199 6.32 0.68 7.61
CA LYS A 199 7.07 0.38 6.37
C LYS A 199 8.55 0.78 6.49
N VAL A 200 8.83 1.95 7.07
CA VAL A 200 10.21 2.40 7.35
C VAL A 200 10.92 1.40 8.27
N ALA A 201 10.30 1.02 9.40
CA ALA A 201 10.88 0.07 10.34
C ALA A 201 11.13 -1.32 9.71
N ALA A 202 10.24 -1.77 8.82
CA ALA A 202 10.44 -3.00 8.06
C ALA A 202 11.64 -2.90 7.11
N LEU A 203 11.78 -1.78 6.39
CA LEU A 203 12.91 -1.51 5.51
C LEU A 203 14.23 -1.46 6.30
N GLU A 204 14.27 -0.75 7.42
CA GLU A 204 15.44 -0.65 8.29
C GLU A 204 15.86 -2.02 8.85
N ARG A 205 14.90 -2.87 9.24
CA ARG A 205 15.18 -4.26 9.63
C ARG A 205 15.83 -5.07 8.51
N PHE A 206 15.35 -4.91 7.27
CA PHE A 206 15.98 -5.56 6.12
C PHE A 206 17.37 -4.99 5.85
N ALA A 207 17.54 -3.67 5.89
CA ALA A 207 18.82 -3.01 5.71
C ALA A 207 19.87 -3.44 6.75
N ALA A 208 19.48 -3.48 8.03
CA ALA A 208 20.33 -3.91 9.14
C ALA A 208 20.77 -5.38 8.99
N LYS A 209 19.88 -6.27 8.50
CA LYS A 209 20.22 -7.68 8.24
C LYS A 209 21.37 -7.85 7.23
N TYR A 210 21.54 -6.89 6.33
CA TYR A 210 22.62 -6.91 5.34
C TYR A 210 23.74 -5.90 5.64
N GLU A 211 23.69 -5.21 6.78
CA GLU A 211 24.66 -4.18 7.18
C GLU A 211 24.81 -3.05 6.13
N GLU A 212 23.72 -2.68 5.47
CA GLU A 212 23.73 -1.72 4.36
C GLU A 212 22.94 -0.45 4.69
N SER A 213 23.43 0.69 4.23
CA SER A 213 22.77 1.99 4.37
C SER A 213 21.60 2.13 3.38
N LEU A 214 20.51 2.82 3.77
CA LEU A 214 19.40 3.17 2.87
C LEU A 214 19.83 3.93 1.59
N SER A 215 21.00 4.57 1.59
CA SER A 215 21.64 5.14 0.39
C SER A 215 21.94 4.13 -0.73
N ARG A 216 21.89 2.83 -0.41
CA ARG A 216 22.08 1.69 -1.33
C ARG A 216 20.76 1.01 -1.71
N TRP A 217 19.64 1.48 -1.17
CA TRP A 217 18.33 0.90 -1.40
C TRP A 217 17.57 1.65 -2.48
N VAL A 218 16.79 0.88 -3.23
CA VAL A 218 15.70 1.37 -4.07
C VAL A 218 14.39 1.02 -3.39
N VAL A 219 13.43 1.93 -3.38
CA VAL A 219 12.07 1.65 -2.91
C VAL A 219 11.06 2.10 -3.95
N ILE A 220 9.98 1.33 -4.09
CA ILE A 220 8.87 1.65 -4.99
C ILE A 220 7.57 1.64 -4.20
N GLY A 221 6.84 2.75 -4.25
CA GLY A 221 5.53 2.91 -3.63
C GLY A 221 4.62 3.78 -4.49
N ASP A 222 3.37 3.93 -4.08
CA ASP A 222 2.36 4.65 -4.87
C ASP A 222 1.42 5.55 -4.04
N SER A 223 1.39 5.40 -2.71
CA SER A 223 0.32 5.99 -1.90
C SER A 223 0.81 6.63 -0.60
N ILE A 224 -0.13 7.16 0.18
CA ILE A 224 0.11 7.72 1.50
C ILE A 224 0.72 6.69 2.46
N THR A 225 0.50 5.38 2.24
CA THR A 225 1.11 4.36 3.11
C THR A 225 2.63 4.28 2.90
N ASP A 226 3.16 4.77 1.78
CA ASP A 226 4.56 4.69 1.39
C ASP A 226 5.37 5.97 1.62
N PHE A 227 4.72 7.13 1.76
CA PHE A 227 5.42 8.42 1.67
C PHE A 227 6.60 8.52 2.64
N ARG A 228 6.47 7.98 3.86
CA ARG A 228 7.56 7.95 4.85
C ARG A 228 8.73 7.06 4.44
N MET A 229 8.44 5.90 3.83
CA MET A 229 9.46 5.00 3.29
C MET A 229 10.19 5.63 2.10
N LEU A 230 9.44 6.26 1.18
CA LEU A 230 10.00 6.99 0.05
C LEU A 230 10.91 8.14 0.55
N GLN A 231 10.41 8.94 1.48
CA GLN A 231 11.14 10.06 2.07
C GLN A 231 12.42 9.61 2.77
N ALA A 232 12.36 8.57 3.60
CA ALA A 232 13.53 8.06 4.32
C ALA A 232 14.66 7.62 3.36
N VAL A 233 14.30 6.98 2.24
CA VAL A 233 15.29 6.57 1.22
C VAL A 233 15.80 7.76 0.41
N GLU A 234 14.94 8.70 0.06
CA GLU A 234 15.33 9.94 -0.62
C GLU A 234 16.34 10.75 0.21
N GLU A 235 16.04 10.98 1.50
CA GLU A 235 16.89 11.71 2.44
C GLU A 235 18.23 11.00 2.70
N ALA A 236 18.21 9.66 2.71
CA ALA A 236 19.44 8.87 2.79
C ALA A 236 20.26 8.88 1.48
N GLY A 237 19.76 9.45 0.39
CA GLY A 237 20.44 9.48 -0.91
C GLY A 237 20.29 8.20 -1.74
N GLY A 238 19.35 7.34 -1.39
CA GLY A 238 18.95 6.17 -2.18
C GLY A 238 18.12 6.56 -3.41
N LEU A 239 17.31 5.63 -3.91
CA LEU A 239 16.39 5.87 -5.03
C LEU A 239 14.95 5.54 -4.62
N ALA A 240 14.15 6.57 -4.37
CA ALA A 240 12.73 6.45 -4.09
C ALA A 240 11.92 6.66 -5.39
N ILE A 241 11.09 5.68 -5.74
CA ILE A 241 10.33 5.66 -7.00
C ILE A 241 8.84 5.68 -6.68
N ALA A 242 8.14 6.70 -7.15
CA ALA A 242 6.69 6.79 -7.12
C ALA A 242 6.10 6.19 -8.42
N PHE A 243 5.39 5.06 -8.34
CA PHE A 243 4.82 4.37 -9.50
C PHE A 243 3.30 4.55 -9.57
N ASN A 244 2.78 5.18 -10.62
CA ASN A 244 1.34 5.52 -10.74
C ASN A 244 0.75 6.16 -9.48
N ALA A 245 1.59 6.96 -8.82
CA ALA A 245 1.36 7.42 -7.47
C ALA A 245 0.33 8.55 -7.33
N ASN A 246 -0.27 8.67 -6.15
CA ASN A 246 -1.11 9.80 -5.78
C ASN A 246 -0.28 11.02 -5.32
N GLU A 247 -0.97 12.12 -5.01
CA GLU A 247 -0.40 13.38 -4.54
C GLU A 247 0.38 13.28 -3.22
N TYR A 248 0.15 12.24 -2.41
CA TYR A 248 0.83 12.05 -1.13
C TYR A 248 2.22 11.43 -1.28
N ALA A 249 2.39 10.50 -2.24
CA ALA A 249 3.67 9.82 -2.45
C ALA A 249 4.65 10.60 -3.33
N LEU A 250 4.15 11.33 -4.34
CA LEU A 250 4.99 12.06 -5.31
C LEU A 250 5.98 13.04 -4.67
N PRO A 251 5.62 13.88 -3.68
CA PRO A 251 6.55 14.84 -3.06
C PRO A 251 7.73 14.18 -2.32
N SER A 252 7.55 12.93 -1.88
CA SER A 252 8.54 12.19 -1.09
C SER A 252 9.50 11.34 -1.93
N ALA A 253 9.31 11.28 -3.26
CA ALA A 253 10.07 10.41 -4.14
C ALA A 253 11.22 11.14 -4.86
N THR A 254 12.26 10.39 -5.22
CA THR A 254 13.35 10.87 -6.08
C THR A 254 12.86 11.06 -7.52
N MET A 255 12.04 10.12 -8.00
CA MET A 255 11.49 10.11 -9.35
C MET A 255 10.09 9.49 -9.38
N GLY A 256 9.33 9.81 -10.42
CA GLY A 256 8.05 9.21 -10.75
C GLY A 256 8.10 8.43 -12.05
N LEU A 257 7.33 7.34 -12.12
CA LEU A 257 6.94 6.70 -13.36
C LEU A 257 5.41 6.57 -13.38
N ALA A 258 4.76 7.16 -14.38
CA ALA A 258 3.39 6.81 -14.72
C ALA A 258 3.39 5.93 -15.97
N SER A 259 3.00 4.66 -15.81
CA SER A 259 2.97 3.67 -16.87
C SER A 259 2.04 2.50 -16.52
N THR A 260 1.40 1.93 -17.53
CA THR A 260 0.70 0.63 -17.41
C THR A 260 1.66 -0.55 -17.20
N PHE A 261 2.97 -0.35 -17.35
CA PHE A 261 4.00 -1.37 -17.15
C PHE A 261 5.10 -0.94 -16.19
N ILE A 262 5.22 -1.60 -15.04
CA ILE A 262 6.31 -1.34 -14.08
C ILE A 262 7.69 -1.72 -14.65
N SER A 263 7.74 -2.66 -15.60
CA SER A 263 8.99 -3.04 -16.26
C SER A 263 9.69 -1.92 -17.02
N ASP A 264 9.01 -0.80 -17.29
CA ASP A 264 9.63 0.37 -17.94
C ASP A 264 10.75 0.97 -17.07
N LEU A 265 10.80 0.66 -15.77
CA LEU A 265 11.89 1.01 -14.85
C LEU A 265 13.21 0.29 -15.13
N SER A 266 13.23 -0.76 -15.96
CA SER A 266 14.39 -1.64 -16.14
C SER A 266 15.69 -0.87 -16.43
N ASP A 267 15.63 0.11 -17.33
CA ASP A 267 16.82 0.86 -17.74
C ASP A 267 17.30 1.83 -16.65
N VAL A 268 16.38 2.39 -15.86
CA VAL A 268 16.72 3.24 -14.72
C VAL A 268 17.38 2.41 -13.61
N LEU A 269 16.84 1.22 -13.32
CA LEU A 269 17.42 0.32 -12.31
C LEU A 269 18.78 -0.24 -12.75
N ALA A 270 18.95 -0.54 -14.04
CA ALA A 270 20.26 -0.90 -14.60
C ALA A 270 21.28 0.24 -14.42
N ALA A 271 20.90 1.47 -14.74
CA ALA A 271 21.78 2.63 -14.59
C ALA A 271 22.11 2.95 -13.12
N TRP A 272 21.15 2.78 -12.20
CA TRP A 272 21.38 2.88 -10.77
C TRP A 272 22.46 1.89 -10.31
N LYS A 273 22.32 0.61 -10.70
CA LYS A 273 23.28 -0.46 -10.39
C LYS A 273 24.69 -0.16 -10.92
N GLU A 274 24.80 0.44 -12.10
CA GLU A 274 26.07 0.65 -12.80
C GLU A 274 26.86 1.91 -12.39
N GLY A 275 26.28 2.86 -11.66
CA GLY A 275 27.07 4.04 -11.29
C GLY A 275 26.31 5.24 -10.80
N SER A 276 25.51 5.04 -9.76
CA SER A 276 24.97 6.08 -8.88
C SER A 276 23.74 6.85 -9.38
N ARG A 277 23.15 7.59 -8.45
CA ARG A 277 22.01 8.49 -8.60
C ARG A 277 22.09 9.41 -9.82
N GLN A 278 23.28 9.90 -10.17
CA GLN A 278 23.49 10.79 -11.32
C GLN A 278 23.17 10.12 -12.67
N LYS A 279 23.50 8.83 -12.83
CA LYS A 279 23.17 8.09 -14.05
C LYS A 279 21.66 7.87 -14.18
N ALA A 280 21.01 7.53 -13.07
CA ALA A 280 19.55 7.41 -13.02
C ALA A 280 18.89 8.75 -13.36
N GLU A 281 19.33 9.86 -12.75
CA GLU A 281 18.84 11.21 -13.04
C GLU A 281 18.94 11.55 -14.52
N ARG A 282 20.09 11.30 -15.15
CA ARG A 282 20.29 11.58 -16.57
C ARG A 282 19.25 10.85 -17.44
N ILE A 283 19.07 9.54 -17.22
CA ILE A 283 18.10 8.74 -18.00
C ILE A 283 16.68 9.22 -17.75
N VAL A 284 16.30 9.46 -16.50
CA VAL A 284 14.96 9.94 -16.16
C VAL A 284 14.68 11.28 -16.83
N ARG A 285 15.62 12.22 -16.80
CA ARG A 285 15.47 13.54 -17.45
C ARG A 285 15.45 13.46 -18.96
N GLU A 286 16.21 12.56 -19.57
CA GLU A 286 16.17 12.32 -21.02
C GLU A 286 14.80 11.77 -21.44
N ARG A 287 14.25 10.82 -20.69
CA ARG A 287 12.91 10.27 -20.94
C ARG A 287 11.78 11.25 -20.66
N GLU A 288 11.89 12.04 -19.60
CA GLU A 288 10.94 13.10 -19.30
C GLU A 288 10.86 14.11 -20.45
N LYS A 289 12.00 14.50 -21.03
CA LYS A 289 12.05 15.39 -22.20
C LYS A 289 11.48 14.76 -23.47
N ALA A 290 11.70 13.45 -23.67
CA ALA A 290 11.13 12.72 -24.79
C ALA A 290 9.60 12.60 -24.68
N GLY A 291 9.06 12.61 -23.45
CA GLY A 291 7.67 12.35 -23.15
C GLY A 291 7.35 10.85 -23.18
N GLY A 292 6.31 10.46 -22.45
CA GLY A 292 5.75 9.11 -22.57
C GLY A 292 4.87 8.96 -23.81
N GLU A 293 4.63 7.72 -24.20
CA GLU A 293 3.75 7.36 -25.32
C GLU A 293 2.46 6.74 -24.78
N GLY A 294 1.31 7.36 -25.08
CA GLY A 294 0.00 6.91 -24.59
C GLY A 294 -0.03 6.82 -23.06
N ASP A 295 -0.19 5.60 -22.54
CA ASP A 295 -0.26 5.30 -21.10
C ASP A 295 1.02 4.62 -20.58
N ARG A 296 2.16 4.85 -21.23
CA ARG A 296 3.45 4.27 -20.86
C ARG A 296 4.59 5.26 -20.85
N GLY A 297 5.57 4.99 -20.00
CA GLY A 297 6.88 5.65 -20.02
C GLY A 297 6.87 7.14 -19.68
N HIS A 298 5.91 7.64 -18.90
CA HIS A 298 5.94 9.02 -18.41
C HIS A 298 6.86 9.11 -17.19
N PHE A 299 8.13 9.41 -17.43
CA PHE A 299 9.15 9.58 -16.40
C PHE A 299 9.19 11.02 -15.90
N HIS A 300 9.38 11.20 -14.59
CA HIS A 300 9.50 12.51 -13.96
C HIS A 300 10.64 12.51 -12.96
N TRP A 301 11.58 13.46 -13.05
CA TRP A 301 12.55 13.67 -11.98
C TRP A 301 11.97 14.61 -10.92
N LEU A 302 11.81 14.12 -9.69
CA LEU A 302 11.04 14.79 -8.62
C LEU A 302 11.94 15.42 -7.56
N SER A 303 13.14 14.87 -7.32
CA SER A 303 14.07 15.43 -6.32
C SER A 303 14.39 16.89 -6.62
N GLY A 304 14.05 17.77 -5.67
CA GLY A 304 14.21 19.23 -5.76
C GLY A 304 13.17 19.95 -6.62
N ARG A 305 12.14 19.26 -7.15
CA ARG A 305 11.04 19.87 -7.91
C ARG A 305 10.04 20.51 -6.95
N LYS A 306 9.57 21.72 -7.28
CA LYS A 306 8.57 22.45 -6.49
C LYS A 306 7.14 22.31 -7.02
N ASP A 307 6.98 22.35 -8.33
CA ASP A 307 5.68 22.25 -8.99
C ASP A 307 5.45 20.81 -9.46
N LEU A 308 4.40 20.19 -8.93
CA LEU A 308 4.02 18.81 -9.22
C LEU A 308 2.66 18.70 -9.92
N ASP A 309 1.95 19.80 -10.18
CA ASP A 309 0.53 19.75 -10.57
C ASP A 309 0.32 18.92 -11.84
N ALA A 310 1.13 19.16 -12.88
CA ALA A 310 1.09 18.39 -14.12
C ALA A 310 1.48 16.91 -13.93
N VAL A 311 2.42 16.64 -13.02
CA VAL A 311 2.87 15.28 -12.71
C VAL A 311 1.75 14.50 -12.01
N VAL A 312 1.10 15.10 -11.02
CA VAL A 312 -0.04 14.52 -10.29
C VAL A 312 -1.16 14.15 -11.27
N ILE A 313 -1.50 15.05 -12.20
CA ILE A 313 -2.56 14.80 -13.20
C ILE A 313 -2.25 13.55 -14.04
N ILE A 314 -1.02 13.42 -14.54
CA ILE A 314 -0.61 12.26 -15.37
C ILE A 314 -0.65 10.97 -14.55
N HIS A 315 -0.07 11.00 -13.35
CA HIS A 315 -0.01 9.83 -12.49
C HIS A 315 -1.40 9.36 -12.05
N LYS A 316 -2.29 10.25 -11.61
CA LYS A 316 -3.68 9.90 -11.23
C LYS A 316 -4.49 9.38 -12.42
N ARG A 317 -4.28 9.91 -13.63
CA ARG A 317 -4.93 9.39 -14.84
C ARG A 317 -4.57 7.92 -15.07
N ILE A 318 -3.28 7.58 -15.04
CA ILE A 318 -2.81 6.21 -15.28
C ILE A 318 -3.14 5.30 -14.09
N ARG A 319 -3.09 5.81 -12.85
CA ARG A 319 -3.56 5.11 -11.65
C ARG A 319 -4.99 4.60 -11.83
N ARG A 320 -5.93 5.47 -12.22
CA ARG A 320 -7.33 5.11 -12.49
C ARG A 320 -7.48 4.11 -13.63
N LEU A 321 -6.67 4.26 -14.68
CA LEU A 321 -6.68 3.32 -15.81
C LEU A 321 -6.26 1.90 -15.38
N VAL A 322 -5.26 1.78 -14.51
CA VAL A 322 -4.66 0.49 -14.12
C VAL A 322 -5.39 -0.16 -12.94
N ARG A 323 -5.88 0.66 -11.99
CA ARG A 323 -6.53 0.20 -10.75
C ARG A 323 -8.06 0.20 -10.83
N GLU A 324 -8.66 0.70 -11.90
CA GLU A 324 -10.12 0.80 -12.08
C GLU A 324 -10.77 1.52 -10.87
N GLU A 325 -11.81 0.95 -10.26
CA GLU A 325 -12.50 1.49 -9.07
C GLU A 325 -11.52 1.73 -7.91
N ALA A 326 -10.55 0.84 -7.71
CA ALA A 326 -9.55 0.96 -6.66
C ALA A 326 -8.56 2.13 -6.88
N GLY A 327 -8.59 2.78 -8.05
CA GLY A 327 -7.79 3.96 -8.36
C GLY A 327 -8.38 5.26 -7.81
N GLU A 328 -9.64 5.24 -7.36
CA GLU A 328 -10.32 6.40 -6.75
C GLU A 328 -10.21 6.43 -5.22
N LEU A 329 -9.80 5.30 -4.61
CA LEU A 329 -9.62 5.13 -3.18
C LEU A 329 -8.20 5.56 -2.74
N GLY A 330 -8.12 6.23 -1.58
CA GLY A 330 -6.87 6.69 -0.95
C GLY A 330 -5.96 7.49 -1.87
#